data_AF-A0A8J8JV91-F1
#
_entry.id   AF-A0A8J8JV91-F1
#
_cell.length_a   1.000
_cell.length_b   1.000
_cell.length_c   1.000
_cell.angle_alpha   90.00
_cell.angle_beta   90.00
_cell.angle_gamma   90.00
#
_symmetry.space_group_name_H-M   'P 1'
#
loop_
_entity.id
_entity.type
_entity.pdbx_description
1 polymer ?
#
loop_
_entity_poly.entity_id
_entity_poly.type
_entity_poly.pdbx_seq_one_letter_code
_entity_poly.pdbx_strand_id
1 'polypeptide(L)'
;MKWIIKKSAIIIVLMACIFQTSVAQQKNVANLIVQGMNETNIGFPSFMPDTIRNFGWKLKPEAVAKYEGIKDVEFFFTKDFTSILVKDAAYTINKMRIRSETIRIPFEKGWKDYKDTLTAYYNKQVDYFKLAFGNQLGYTSIITLQDETEEGFKPRYIIYFYNKAIQLPANLTNTDEIEKQLDITNWFTLELQKQMLTPNYNIVYHVSGGQKQ
;
A
#
# COMPACT_ATOMS: atom_id res chain seq x y z
N MET A 1 34.56 -31.92 46.55
CA MET A 1 33.83 -32.39 45.34
C MET A 1 32.32 -32.06 45.37
N LYS A 2 31.92 -30.85 45.82
CA LYS A 2 30.52 -30.36 45.79
C LYS A 2 30.38 -28.91 45.28
N TRP A 3 31.47 -28.33 44.76
CA TRP A 3 31.53 -26.91 44.38
C TRP A 3 31.75 -26.66 42.87
N ILE A 4 31.92 -27.72 42.07
CA ILE A 4 32.15 -27.62 40.62
C ILE A 4 30.88 -27.93 39.80
N ILE A 5 29.88 -28.59 40.40
CA ILE A 5 28.64 -28.97 39.69
C ILE A 5 27.63 -27.80 39.61
N LYS A 6 27.81 -26.71 40.36
CA LYS A 6 26.89 -25.55 40.30
C LYS A 6 27.17 -24.53 39.20
N LYS A 7 28.27 -24.64 38.45
CA LYS A 7 28.58 -23.69 37.35
C LYS A 7 28.16 -24.18 35.97
N SER A 8 27.86 -25.47 35.81
CA SER A 8 27.48 -26.04 34.50
C SER A 8 25.97 -26.02 34.23
N ALA A 9 25.14 -25.68 35.23
CA ALA A 9 23.68 -25.57 35.05
C ALA A 9 23.22 -24.18 34.60
N ILE A 10 24.06 -23.15 34.71
CA ILE A 10 23.71 -21.76 34.32
C ILE A 10 23.92 -21.53 32.81
N ILE A 11 24.78 -22.31 32.16
CA ILE A 11 25.06 -22.15 30.72
C ILE A 11 23.97 -22.80 29.84
N ILE A 12 23.27 -23.82 30.35
CA ILE A 12 22.19 -24.50 29.58
C ILE A 12 20.88 -23.68 29.59
N VAL A 13 20.61 -22.91 30.65
CA VAL A 13 19.44 -22.01 30.68
C VAL A 13 19.67 -20.76 29.81
N LEU A 14 20.92 -20.32 29.62
CA LEU A 14 21.26 -19.19 28.76
C LEU A 14 21.29 -19.54 27.25
N MET A 15 21.50 -20.81 26.86
CA MET A 15 21.34 -21.24 25.47
C MET A 15 19.89 -21.57 25.08
N ALA A 16 19.01 -21.85 26.04
CA ALA A 16 17.59 -22.09 25.77
C ALA A 16 16.77 -20.81 25.49
N CYS A 17 17.33 -19.62 25.77
CA CYS A 17 16.71 -18.33 25.41
C CYS A 17 17.20 -17.75 24.08
N ILE A 18 18.12 -18.42 23.37
CA ILE A 18 18.58 -17.99 22.02
C ILE A 18 17.75 -18.62 20.91
N PHE A 19 16.88 -19.60 21.24
CA PHE A 19 15.67 -19.86 20.46
C PHE A 19 14.55 -18.92 20.91
N GLN A 20 14.85 -17.62 21.00
CA GLN A 20 13.84 -16.67 20.56
C GLN A 20 13.60 -17.06 19.11
N THR A 21 12.43 -17.66 18.87
CA THR A 21 11.79 -17.60 17.57
C THR A 21 12.14 -16.23 17.01
N SER A 22 12.91 -16.20 15.91
CA SER A 22 12.98 -15.00 15.11
C SER A 22 11.54 -14.77 14.70
N VAL A 23 10.79 -14.01 15.51
CA VAL A 23 9.54 -13.41 15.09
C VAL A 23 10.03 -12.53 13.97
N ALA A 24 9.99 -13.08 12.74
CA ALA A 24 10.47 -12.42 11.55
C ALA A 24 9.87 -11.03 11.62
N GLN A 25 10.73 -10.01 11.77
CA GLN A 25 10.30 -8.65 12.03
C GLN A 25 9.27 -8.31 10.94
N GLN A 26 8.01 -8.19 11.34
CA GLN A 26 6.94 -7.97 10.37
C GLN A 26 7.28 -6.69 9.62
N LYS A 27 7.38 -6.81 8.29
CA LYS A 27 7.68 -5.67 7.45
C LYS A 27 6.46 -4.76 7.44
N ASN A 28 6.65 -3.45 7.47
CA ASN A 28 5.51 -2.54 7.40
C ASN A 28 5.08 -2.33 5.94
N VAL A 29 3.90 -1.72 5.76
CA VAL A 29 3.36 -1.39 4.43
C VAL A 29 4.28 -0.46 3.63
N ALA A 30 5.05 0.42 4.28
CA ALA A 30 5.98 1.32 3.61
C ALA A 30 7.12 0.55 2.93
N ASN A 31 7.63 -0.52 3.55
CA ASN A 31 8.62 -1.41 2.92
C ASN A 31 8.06 -2.04 1.64
N LEU A 32 6.80 -2.48 1.68
CA LEU A 32 6.14 -3.09 0.54
C LEU A 32 5.92 -2.07 -0.60
N ILE A 33 5.52 -0.84 -0.28
CA ILE A 33 5.38 0.25 -1.25
C ILE A 33 6.72 0.59 -1.89
N VAL A 34 7.80 0.74 -1.10
CA VAL A 34 9.13 1.04 -1.63
C VAL A 34 9.62 -0.07 -2.55
N GLN A 35 9.47 -1.33 -2.14
CA GLN A 35 9.84 -2.46 -2.99
C GLN A 35 9.02 -2.48 -4.28
N GLY A 36 7.70 -2.26 -4.19
CA GLY A 36 6.83 -2.10 -5.35
C GLY A 36 7.31 -0.99 -6.28
N MET A 37 7.54 0.22 -5.76
CA MET A 37 8.00 1.39 -6.52
C MET A 37 9.34 1.16 -7.22
N ASN A 38 10.22 0.34 -6.64
CA ASN A 38 11.51 0.00 -7.24
C ASN A 38 11.40 -1.06 -8.34
N GLU A 39 10.32 -1.85 -8.36
CA GLU A 39 10.15 -2.99 -9.27
C GLU A 39 9.02 -2.81 -10.30
N THR A 40 8.20 -1.76 -10.20
CA THR A 40 7.10 -1.48 -11.15
C THR A 40 7.60 -1.44 -12.58
N ASN A 41 8.78 -0.87 -12.84
CA ASN A 41 9.35 -0.76 -14.19
C ASN A 41 9.88 -2.09 -14.77
N ILE A 42 9.86 -3.18 -13.99
CA ILE A 42 10.30 -4.52 -14.41
C ILE A 42 9.24 -5.61 -14.14
N GLY A 43 8.05 -5.23 -13.68
CA GLY A 43 6.91 -6.15 -13.54
C GLY A 43 6.88 -6.98 -12.25
N PHE A 44 7.47 -6.48 -11.14
CA PHE A 44 7.41 -7.12 -9.82
C PHE A 44 8.01 -8.54 -9.71
N PRO A 45 9.17 -8.84 -10.35
CA PRO A 45 9.68 -10.20 -10.44
C PRO A 45 9.99 -10.84 -9.09
N SER A 46 10.32 -10.05 -8.05
CA SER A 46 10.60 -10.61 -6.72
C SER A 46 9.35 -11.20 -6.04
N PHE A 47 8.17 -10.72 -6.43
CA PHE A 47 6.90 -11.13 -5.86
C PHE A 47 6.31 -12.34 -6.57
N MET A 48 6.56 -12.47 -7.87
CA MET A 48 5.93 -13.49 -8.73
C MET A 48 6.08 -14.94 -8.24
N PRO A 49 7.22 -15.41 -7.69
CA PRO A 49 7.36 -16.77 -7.16
C PRO A 49 6.35 -17.11 -6.04
N ASP A 50 5.94 -16.09 -5.29
CA ASP A 50 5.01 -16.19 -4.16
C ASP A 50 3.58 -15.81 -4.55
N THR A 51 3.24 -15.79 -5.84
CA THR A 51 1.88 -15.48 -6.31
C THR A 51 1.04 -16.72 -6.65
N ILE A 52 -0.27 -16.54 -6.61
CA ILE A 52 -1.30 -17.44 -7.13
C ILE A 52 -2.19 -16.69 -8.12
N ARG A 53 -2.81 -17.43 -9.03
CA ARG A 53 -3.72 -16.86 -10.03
C ARG A 53 -5.11 -16.60 -9.41
N ASN A 54 -5.62 -15.38 -9.54
CA ASN A 54 -6.95 -14.97 -9.04
C ASN A 54 -7.48 -13.76 -9.83
N PHE A 55 -8.19 -13.98 -10.95
CA PHE A 55 -8.58 -12.93 -11.93
C PHE A 55 -7.42 -12.01 -12.39
N GLY A 56 -6.19 -12.49 -12.21
CA GLY A 56 -4.95 -11.72 -12.18
C GLY A 56 -3.93 -12.48 -11.33
N TRP A 57 -3.03 -11.77 -10.66
CA TRP A 57 -2.04 -12.35 -9.75
C TRP A 57 -2.22 -11.79 -8.35
N LYS A 58 -2.05 -12.62 -7.32
CA LYS A 58 -2.17 -12.23 -5.91
C LYS A 58 -1.10 -12.93 -5.10
N LEU A 59 -0.50 -12.25 -4.12
CA LEU A 59 0.43 -12.90 -3.19
C LEU A 59 -0.29 -14.00 -2.39
N LYS A 60 0.40 -15.12 -2.18
CA LYS A 60 -0.06 -16.20 -1.31
C LYS A 60 -0.27 -15.68 0.13
N PRO A 61 -1.26 -16.21 0.87
CA PRO A 61 -1.54 -15.77 2.24
C PRO A 61 -0.30 -15.79 3.17
N GLU A 62 0.54 -16.81 3.06
CA GLU A 62 1.77 -16.95 3.84
C GLU A 62 2.84 -15.90 3.50
N ALA A 63 2.85 -15.37 2.28
CA ALA A 63 3.72 -14.27 1.89
C ALA A 63 3.16 -12.93 2.39
N VAL A 64 1.83 -12.76 2.36
CA VAL A 64 1.14 -11.57 2.89
C VAL A 64 1.32 -11.46 4.41
N ALA A 65 1.27 -12.58 5.15
CA ALA A 65 1.40 -12.62 6.60
C ALA A 65 2.76 -12.10 7.14
N LYS A 66 3.75 -11.92 6.26
CA LYS A 66 5.04 -11.27 6.58
C LYS A 66 4.91 -9.75 6.78
N TYR A 67 3.78 -9.16 6.37
CA TYR A 67 3.52 -7.72 6.45
C TYR A 67 2.42 -7.42 7.47
N GLU A 68 2.69 -6.52 8.41
CA GLU A 68 1.72 -6.15 9.45
C GLU A 68 0.55 -5.35 8.84
N GLY A 69 -0.67 -5.69 9.24
CA GLY A 69 -1.87 -4.93 8.88
C GLY A 69 -2.26 -5.02 7.41
N ILE A 70 -1.75 -6.01 6.66
CA ILE A 70 -2.08 -6.25 5.25
C ILE A 70 -2.97 -7.48 5.11
N LYS A 71 -4.10 -7.30 4.43
CA LYS A 71 -5.07 -8.35 4.13
C LYS A 71 -4.76 -9.07 2.81
N ASP A 72 -4.42 -8.32 1.77
CA ASP A 72 -3.92 -8.88 0.51
C ASP A 72 -3.14 -7.90 -0.36
N VAL A 73 -2.43 -8.49 -1.32
CA VAL A 73 -1.63 -7.80 -2.34
C VAL A 73 -1.94 -8.41 -3.71
N GLU A 74 -2.45 -7.61 -4.62
CA GLU A 74 -2.85 -7.99 -5.98
C GLU A 74 -1.97 -7.29 -7.02
N PHE A 75 -1.68 -7.95 -8.14
CA PHE A 75 -0.90 -7.39 -9.24
C PHE A 75 -1.73 -7.39 -10.54
N PHE A 76 -1.64 -6.28 -11.26
CA PHE A 76 -2.34 -6.02 -12.51
C PHE A 76 -1.34 -5.55 -13.56
N PHE A 77 -1.52 -6.02 -14.80
CA PHE A 77 -0.62 -5.77 -15.92
C PHE A 77 -1.44 -5.35 -17.13
N THR A 78 -1.25 -4.13 -17.61
CA THR A 78 -1.94 -3.60 -18.80
C THR A 78 -0.92 -3.41 -19.92
N LYS A 79 -1.00 -4.24 -20.95
CA LYS A 79 -0.16 -4.14 -22.16
C LYS A 79 -0.74 -3.12 -23.14
N ASP A 80 0.07 -2.79 -24.14
CA ASP A 80 -0.32 -1.97 -25.30
C ASP A 80 -0.75 -0.55 -24.91
N PHE A 81 -0.13 -0.03 -23.85
CA PHE A 81 -0.31 1.33 -23.39
C PHE A 81 0.61 2.28 -24.15
N THR A 82 0.05 3.37 -24.68
CA THR A 82 0.80 4.42 -25.37
C THR A 82 1.04 5.59 -24.41
N SER A 83 2.31 5.86 -24.12
CA SER A 83 2.73 6.96 -23.24
C SER A 83 2.48 8.33 -23.88
N ILE A 84 1.97 9.28 -23.10
CA ILE A 84 1.90 10.68 -23.51
C ILE A 84 3.26 11.38 -23.40
N LEU A 85 4.11 10.94 -22.47
CA LEU A 85 5.42 11.53 -22.18
C LEU A 85 6.49 11.10 -23.18
N VAL A 86 6.46 9.83 -23.58
CA VAL A 86 7.48 9.21 -24.43
C VAL A 86 6.75 8.49 -25.56
N LYS A 87 6.26 9.29 -26.50
CA LYS A 87 5.70 8.81 -27.77
C LYS A 87 6.76 7.92 -28.46
N ASP A 88 6.31 6.95 -29.25
CA ASP A 88 7.13 6.04 -30.08
C ASP A 88 7.54 4.67 -29.46
N ALA A 89 6.93 4.26 -28.33
CA ALA A 89 7.06 2.89 -27.83
C ALA A 89 5.80 2.40 -27.11
N ALA A 90 5.54 1.09 -27.19
CA ALA A 90 4.52 0.43 -26.37
C ALA A 90 5.05 0.17 -24.96
N TYR A 91 4.19 0.36 -23.96
CA TYR A 91 4.51 0.12 -22.57
C TYR A 91 3.56 -0.92 -21.97
N THR A 92 4.03 -1.58 -20.92
CA THR A 92 3.20 -2.31 -19.98
C THR A 92 3.08 -1.48 -18.71
N ILE A 93 1.86 -1.14 -18.29
CA ILE A 93 1.61 -0.53 -16.99
C ILE A 93 1.46 -1.65 -15.96
N ASN A 94 2.36 -1.63 -14.97
CA ASN A 94 2.42 -2.59 -13.89
C ASN A 94 1.85 -1.93 -12.64
N LYS A 95 0.76 -2.48 -12.09
CA LYS A 95 0.12 -1.99 -10.87
C LYS A 95 0.16 -3.05 -9.78
N MET A 96 0.45 -2.64 -8.55
CA MET A 96 0.28 -3.43 -7.35
C MET A 96 -0.75 -2.73 -6.45
N ARG A 97 -1.75 -3.48 -5.97
CA ARG A 97 -2.75 -3.03 -5.02
C ARG A 97 -2.54 -3.73 -3.69
N ILE A 98 -2.32 -2.96 -2.64
CA ILE A 98 -2.15 -3.46 -1.26
C ILE A 98 -3.40 -3.05 -0.49
N ARG A 99 -4.13 -4.00 0.07
CA ARG A 99 -5.29 -3.72 0.91
C ARG A 99 -4.94 -3.97 2.37
N SER A 100 -5.15 -2.96 3.21
CA SER A 100 -4.99 -3.09 4.65
C SER A 100 -6.04 -4.03 5.26
N GLU A 101 -5.85 -4.38 6.52
CA GLU A 101 -6.90 -4.97 7.34
C GLU A 101 -8.19 -4.15 7.35
N THR A 102 -9.30 -4.83 7.63
CA THR A 102 -10.63 -4.23 7.69
C THR A 102 -10.76 -3.31 8.89
N ILE A 103 -11.05 -2.03 8.63
CA ILE A 103 -11.54 -1.08 9.62
C ILE A 103 -13.02 -1.38 9.83
N ARG A 104 -13.33 -2.06 10.93
CA ARG A 104 -14.69 -2.45 11.28
C ARG A 104 -15.44 -1.26 11.85
N ILE A 105 -16.63 -0.99 11.31
CA ILE A 105 -17.59 -0.11 11.96
C ILE A 105 -18.84 -0.90 12.34
N PRO A 106 -19.54 -0.56 13.43
CA PRO A 106 -20.77 -1.24 13.82
C PRO A 106 -21.81 -1.23 12.70
N PHE A 107 -22.61 -2.29 12.61
CA PHE A 107 -23.49 -2.52 11.46
C PHE A 107 -24.59 -1.46 11.32
N GLU A 108 -25.06 -0.95 12.46
CA GLU A 108 -26.06 0.12 12.58
C GLU A 108 -25.49 1.52 12.34
N LYS A 109 -24.17 1.63 12.13
CA LYS A 109 -23.46 2.88 11.98
C LYS A 109 -23.02 3.08 10.53
N GLY A 110 -23.11 4.32 10.07
CA GLY A 110 -22.74 4.69 8.71
C GLY A 110 -21.56 5.65 8.69
N TRP A 111 -21.27 6.14 7.49
CA TRP A 111 -20.28 7.21 7.31
C TRP A 111 -20.59 8.43 8.18
N LYS A 112 -21.86 8.86 8.27
CA LYS A 112 -22.22 10.06 9.04
C LYS A 112 -21.79 9.93 10.50
N ASP A 113 -21.85 8.73 11.09
CA ASP A 113 -21.44 8.47 12.47
C ASP A 113 -19.92 8.38 12.65
N TYR A 114 -19.19 7.93 11.62
CA TYR A 114 -17.75 7.61 11.70
C TYR A 114 -16.86 8.53 10.85
N LYS A 115 -17.40 9.55 10.18
CA LYS A 115 -16.66 10.47 9.29
C LYS A 115 -15.41 10.99 9.97
N ASP A 116 -15.54 11.57 11.15
CA ASP A 116 -14.42 12.24 11.82
C ASP A 116 -13.37 11.22 12.26
N THR A 117 -13.78 10.07 12.77
CA THR A 117 -12.89 8.96 13.16
C THR A 117 -12.12 8.41 11.96
N LEU A 118 -12.80 8.13 10.86
CA LEU A 118 -12.20 7.60 9.63
C LEU A 118 -11.27 8.62 8.97
N THR A 119 -11.68 9.89 8.96
CA THR A 119 -10.88 11.01 8.44
C THR A 119 -9.63 11.21 9.29
N ALA A 120 -9.75 11.22 10.61
CA ALA A 120 -8.61 11.35 11.52
C ALA A 120 -7.64 10.17 11.38
N TYR A 121 -8.17 8.95 11.27
CA TYR A 121 -7.36 7.75 11.03
C TYR A 121 -6.62 7.85 9.69
N TYR A 122 -7.31 8.23 8.61
CA TYR A 122 -6.71 8.42 7.29
C TYR A 122 -5.64 9.52 7.31
N ASN A 123 -5.92 10.68 7.89
CA ASN A 123 -4.96 11.78 8.00
C ASN A 123 -3.70 11.38 8.75
N LYS A 124 -3.81 10.58 9.82
CA LYS A 124 -2.65 10.04 10.52
C LYS A 124 -1.77 9.17 9.61
N GLN A 125 -2.37 8.36 8.73
CA GLN A 125 -1.62 7.60 7.74
C GLN A 125 -0.97 8.54 6.71
N VAL A 126 -1.72 9.49 6.17
CA VAL A 126 -1.20 10.48 5.21
C VAL A 126 0.00 11.24 5.79
N ASP A 127 -0.08 11.70 7.03
CA ASP A 127 0.99 12.44 7.70
C ASP A 127 2.23 11.56 7.89
N TYR A 128 2.06 10.30 8.27
CA TYR A 128 3.17 9.35 8.31
C TYR A 128 3.87 9.22 6.94
N PHE A 129 3.11 9.07 5.85
CA PHE A 129 3.70 8.94 4.50
C PHE A 129 4.31 10.25 3.99
N LYS A 130 3.74 11.41 4.35
CA LYS A 130 4.36 12.72 4.08
C LYS A 130 5.70 12.86 4.80
N LEU A 131 5.78 12.45 6.07
CA LEU A 131 7.02 12.46 6.82
C LEU A 131 8.05 11.49 6.23
N ALA A 132 7.62 10.27 5.86
CA ALA A 132 8.50 9.24 5.33
C ALA A 132 9.03 9.57 3.92
N PHE A 133 8.20 10.14 3.04
CA PHE A 133 8.51 10.26 1.61
C PHE A 133 8.43 11.68 1.05
N GLY A 134 7.88 12.66 1.77
CA GLY A 134 7.67 14.02 1.25
C GLY A 134 8.95 14.79 0.90
N ASN A 135 10.10 14.36 1.44
CA ASN A 135 11.41 14.88 1.02
C ASN A 135 11.82 14.37 -0.37
N GLN A 136 11.39 13.17 -0.76
CA GLN A 136 11.78 12.51 -2.02
C GLN A 136 10.71 12.63 -3.11
N LEU A 137 9.43 12.67 -2.72
CA LEU A 137 8.28 12.67 -3.62
C LEU A 137 7.44 13.93 -3.46
N GLY A 138 6.81 14.36 -4.56
CA GLY A 138 5.72 15.31 -4.53
C GLY A 138 4.44 14.60 -4.08
N TYR A 139 3.46 15.36 -3.61
CA TYR A 139 2.15 14.82 -3.29
C TYR A 139 1.03 15.80 -3.62
N THR A 140 -0.15 15.28 -3.94
CA THR A 140 -1.34 16.11 -4.17
C THR A 140 -1.93 16.59 -2.84
N SER A 141 -2.88 17.53 -2.89
CA SER A 141 -3.84 17.68 -1.80
C SER A 141 -4.64 16.38 -1.63
N ILE A 142 -5.27 16.19 -0.47
CA ILE A 142 -6.23 15.09 -0.29
C ILE A 142 -7.44 15.41 -1.18
N ILE A 143 -7.74 14.49 -2.08
CA ILE A 143 -8.86 14.57 -3.01
C ILE A 143 -10.04 13.83 -2.41
N THR A 144 -11.20 14.50 -2.41
CA THR A 144 -12.47 13.89 -2.02
C THR A 144 -13.21 13.47 -3.28
N LEU A 145 -13.34 12.15 -3.50
CA LEU A 145 -13.87 11.62 -4.77
C LEU A 145 -15.40 11.53 -4.84
N GLN A 146 -16.13 11.83 -3.77
CA GLN A 146 -17.59 11.78 -3.74
C GLN A 146 -18.16 12.96 -2.97
N ASP A 147 -19.32 13.44 -3.39
CA ASP A 147 -20.01 14.56 -2.74
C ASP A 147 -20.36 14.18 -1.29
N GLU A 148 -20.00 15.04 -0.34
CA GLU A 148 -20.29 14.83 1.07
C GLU A 148 -21.79 14.92 1.41
N THR A 149 -22.62 15.37 0.48
CA THR A 149 -24.08 15.52 0.63
C THR A 149 -24.87 14.27 0.21
N GLU A 150 -24.30 13.37 -0.59
CA GLU A 150 -24.97 12.12 -1.00
C GLU A 150 -25.08 11.14 0.19
N GLU A 151 -26.29 10.65 0.49
CA GLU A 151 -26.52 9.77 1.65
C GLU A 151 -26.01 8.34 1.45
N GLY A 152 -25.99 7.88 0.20
CA GLY A 152 -25.36 6.65 -0.19
C GLY A 152 -24.03 6.99 -0.85
N PHE A 153 -22.93 6.55 -0.23
CA PHE A 153 -21.54 6.67 -0.70
C PHE A 153 -20.78 7.91 -0.22
N LYS A 154 -19.86 7.68 0.71
CA LYS A 154 -18.91 8.65 1.26
C LYS A 154 -17.64 7.93 1.72
N PRO A 155 -16.47 8.58 1.68
CA PRO A 155 -15.72 9.12 0.55
C PRO A 155 -14.59 8.14 0.21
N ARG A 156 -14.19 8.15 -1.05
CA ARG A 156 -12.82 7.74 -1.38
C ARG A 156 -11.97 8.99 -1.18
N TYR A 157 -11.29 9.09 -0.04
CA TYR A 157 -10.21 10.07 0.08
C TYR A 157 -8.99 9.46 -0.59
N ILE A 158 -8.34 10.21 -1.45
CA ILE A 158 -7.11 9.75 -2.12
C ILE A 158 -6.06 10.84 -2.09
N ILE A 159 -4.81 10.42 -1.92
CA ILE A 159 -3.63 11.27 -2.12
C ILE A 159 -2.64 10.51 -3.00
N TYR A 160 -2.04 11.22 -3.96
CA TYR A 160 -0.98 10.68 -4.80
C TYR A 160 0.38 11.13 -4.25
N PHE A 161 1.34 10.22 -4.30
CA PHE A 161 2.76 10.47 -4.09
C PHE A 161 3.50 10.12 -5.39
N TYR A 162 4.25 11.05 -5.93
CA TYR A 162 4.82 10.95 -7.28
C TYR A 162 6.18 11.64 -7.40
N ASN A 163 6.88 11.41 -8.51
CA ASN A 163 8.18 12.01 -8.74
C ASN A 163 8.09 13.56 -8.77
N LYS A 164 8.88 14.25 -7.93
CA LYS A 164 8.93 15.72 -7.83
C LYS A 164 9.25 16.45 -9.13
N ALA A 165 9.89 15.75 -10.08
CA ALA A 165 10.18 16.32 -11.39
C ALA A 165 8.92 16.61 -12.22
N ILE A 166 7.79 15.96 -11.89
CA ILE A 166 6.51 16.17 -12.54
C ILE A 166 5.78 17.31 -11.82
N GLN A 167 5.30 18.29 -12.57
CA GLN A 167 4.48 19.38 -12.02
C GLN A 167 3.02 19.10 -12.29
N LEU A 168 2.26 18.79 -11.23
CA LEU A 168 0.80 18.73 -11.29
C LEU A 168 0.19 20.06 -10.84
N PRO A 169 -0.91 20.54 -11.46
CA PRO A 169 -1.62 21.71 -10.97
C PRO A 169 -2.13 21.51 -9.54
N ALA A 170 -1.94 22.51 -8.67
CA ALA A 170 -2.25 22.39 -7.25
C ALA A 170 -3.75 22.14 -6.94
N ASN A 171 -4.63 22.52 -7.86
CA ASN A 171 -6.09 22.36 -7.77
C ASN A 171 -6.63 21.19 -8.61
N LEU A 172 -5.76 20.36 -9.19
CA LEU A 172 -6.20 19.20 -9.95
C LEU A 172 -6.70 18.11 -8.99
N THR A 173 -8.01 17.83 -9.05
CA THR A 173 -8.67 16.81 -8.21
C THR A 173 -9.23 15.64 -9.01
N ASN A 174 -9.26 15.73 -10.34
CA ASN A 174 -9.70 14.63 -11.19
C ASN A 174 -8.60 13.57 -11.25
N THR A 175 -8.88 12.36 -10.73
CA THR A 175 -7.90 11.28 -10.65
C THR A 175 -7.50 10.73 -12.00
N ASP A 176 -8.41 10.68 -12.97
CA ASP A 176 -8.10 10.23 -14.32
C ASP A 176 -7.12 11.19 -15.00
N GLU A 177 -7.30 12.50 -14.81
CA GLU A 177 -6.38 13.51 -15.34
C GLU A 177 -5.03 13.51 -14.61
N ILE A 178 -5.00 13.24 -13.31
CA ILE A 178 -3.75 13.03 -12.56
C ILE A 178 -3.02 11.81 -13.11
N GLU A 179 -3.68 10.66 -13.21
CA GLU A 179 -3.06 9.43 -13.72
C GLU A 179 -2.59 9.57 -15.16
N LYS A 180 -3.32 10.32 -16.01
CA LYS A 180 -2.84 10.66 -17.37
C LYS A 180 -1.54 11.46 -17.34
N GLN A 181 -1.42 12.47 -16.47
CA GLN A 181 -0.21 13.29 -16.38
C GLN A 181 0.98 12.53 -15.77
N LEU A 182 0.69 11.60 -14.84
CA LEU A 182 1.70 10.71 -14.27
C LEU A 182 2.12 9.61 -15.25
N ASP A 183 1.22 9.17 -16.14
CA ASP A 183 1.51 8.32 -17.29
C ASP A 183 2.28 7.03 -16.91
N ILE A 184 3.44 6.80 -17.52
CA ILE A 184 4.33 5.65 -17.27
C ILE A 184 5.24 5.82 -16.04
N THR A 185 5.16 6.95 -15.34
CA THR A 185 6.08 7.22 -14.21
C THR A 185 5.68 6.44 -12.96
N ASN A 186 6.64 6.30 -12.04
CA ASN A 186 6.37 5.63 -10.78
C ASN A 186 5.61 6.56 -9.82
N TRP A 187 4.50 6.07 -9.29
CA TRP A 187 3.71 6.75 -8.28
C TRP A 187 3.01 5.75 -7.37
N PHE A 188 2.60 6.20 -6.19
CA PHE A 188 1.71 5.44 -5.33
C PHE A 188 0.62 6.31 -4.72
N THR A 189 -0.46 5.67 -4.27
CA THR A 189 -1.57 6.34 -3.60
C THR A 189 -1.86 5.73 -2.23
N LEU A 190 -2.54 6.52 -1.41
CA LEU A 190 -3.29 6.03 -0.27
C LEU A 190 -4.75 6.37 -0.53
N GLU A 191 -5.64 5.40 -0.39
CA GLU A 191 -7.07 5.58 -0.53
C GLU A 191 -7.79 5.05 0.72
N LEU A 192 -8.64 5.86 1.35
CA LEU A 192 -9.64 5.35 2.28
C LEU A 192 -10.81 4.80 1.45
N GLN A 193 -10.97 3.48 1.39
CA GLN A 193 -11.97 2.83 0.54
C GLN A 193 -13.02 2.10 1.38
N LYS A 194 -14.31 2.33 1.11
CA LYS A 194 -15.41 1.52 1.65
C LYS A 194 -15.41 0.13 1.00
N GLN A 195 -15.60 -0.91 1.80
CA GLN A 195 -15.79 -2.28 1.29
C GLN A 195 -17.15 -2.42 0.60
N MET A 196 -17.18 -3.16 -0.51
CA MET A 196 -18.44 -3.52 -1.15
C MET A 196 -19.31 -4.31 -0.17
N LEU A 197 -20.61 -4.00 -0.16
CA LEU A 197 -21.66 -4.73 0.59
C LEU A 197 -21.55 -4.69 2.13
N THR A 198 -20.61 -3.95 2.71
CA THR A 198 -20.51 -3.78 4.16
C THR A 198 -20.31 -2.31 4.52
N PRO A 199 -20.59 -1.90 5.78
CA PRO A 199 -20.28 -0.54 6.21
C PRO A 199 -18.77 -0.34 6.45
N ASN A 200 -17.94 -1.38 6.36
CA ASN A 200 -16.52 -1.34 6.71
C ASN A 200 -15.65 -0.60 5.68
N TYR A 201 -14.45 -0.26 6.12
CA TYR A 201 -13.45 0.44 5.31
C TYR A 201 -12.10 -0.30 5.30
N ASN A 202 -11.22 0.08 4.39
CA ASN A 202 -9.80 -0.25 4.39
C ASN A 202 -9.00 0.98 3.97
N ILE A 203 -7.71 0.99 4.27
CA ILE A 203 -6.76 1.76 3.48
C ILE A 203 -6.29 0.86 2.33
N VAL A 204 -6.35 1.41 1.12
CA VAL A 204 -5.86 0.75 -0.08
C VAL A 204 -4.73 1.57 -0.64
N TYR A 205 -3.62 0.92 -0.92
CA TYR A 205 -2.45 1.53 -1.53
C TYR A 205 -2.34 1.01 -2.95
N HIS A 206 -2.20 1.92 -3.91
CA HIS A 206 -1.86 1.54 -5.28
C HIS A 206 -0.43 1.96 -5.55
N VAL A 207 0.33 1.10 -6.21
CA VAL A 207 1.68 1.39 -6.71
C VAL A 207 1.65 1.14 -8.21
N SER A 208 2.16 2.06 -9.01
CA SER A 208 2.09 2.00 -10.47
C SER A 208 3.40 2.44 -11.10
N GLY A 209 3.71 1.88 -12.26
CA GLY A 209 4.80 2.33 -13.12
C GLY A 209 4.79 1.62 -14.47
N GLY A 210 5.45 2.22 -15.45
CA GLY A 210 5.55 1.71 -16.81
C GLY A 210 6.85 0.98 -17.08
N GLN A 211 6.74 -0.16 -17.77
CA GLN A 211 7.84 -0.90 -18.35
C GLN A 211 7.81 -0.75 -19.87
N LYS A 212 8.92 -0.29 -20.45
CA LYS A 212 9.08 -0.25 -21.91
C LYS A 212 9.13 -1.68 -22.47
N GLN A 213 8.39 -1.94 -23.55
CA GLN A 213 8.45 -3.21 -24.28
C GLN A 213 9.65 -3.26 -25.25
#